data_AF-A0A9E1QB47-F1
#
_entry.id   AF-A0A9E1QB47-F1
#
_cell.length_a   1.000
_cell.length_b   1.000
_cell.length_c   1.000
_cell.angle_alpha   90.00
_cell.angle_beta   90.00
_cell.angle_gamma   90.00
#
_symmetry.space_group_name_H-M   'P 1'
#
loop_
_entity.id
_entity.type
_entity.pdbx_description
1 polymer ?
#
loop_
_entity_poly.entity_id
_entity_poly.type
_entity_poly.pdbx_seq_one_letter_code
_entity_poly.pdbx_strand_id
1 'polypeptide(L)' 'MFNNLSEKLDKALHTLKGHGRITEVNVAETLKEVRRALLDADVN' A
#
# COMPACT_ATOMS: atom_id res chain seq x y z
N MET A 1 3.86 4.89 17.58
CA MET A 1 3.28 5.51 16.35
C MET A 1 4.08 5.13 15.11
N PHE A 2 5.40 5.41 15.06
CA PHE A 2 6.28 4.99 13.96
C PHE A 2 6.31 3.47 13.72
N ASN A 3 6.33 2.66 14.78
CA ASN A 3 6.31 1.20 14.67
C ASN A 3 5.05 0.63 13.98
N ASN A 4 3.89 1.28 14.15
CA ASN A 4 2.64 0.85 13.50
C ASN A 4 2.65 1.16 12.00
N LEU A 5 3.38 2.20 11.59
CA LEU A 5 3.61 2.52 10.19
C LEU A 5 4.61 1.52 9.56
N SER A 6 5.69 1.20 10.26
CA SER A 6 6.67 0.18 9.82
C SER A 6 6.01 -1.18 9.60
N GLU A 7 5.17 -1.65 10.52
CA GLU A 7 4.48 -2.95 10.38
C GLU A 7 3.52 -2.99 9.18
N LYS A 8 2.83 -1.89 8.89
CA LYS A 8 1.94 -1.79 7.71
C LYS A 8 2.74 -1.77 6.41
N LEU A 9 3.89 -1.09 6.40
CA LEU A 9 4.77 -1.02 5.24
C LEU A 9 5.40 -2.39 4.95
N ASP A 10 5.87 -3.10 5.98
CA ASP A 10 6.43 -4.45 5.83
C ASP A 10 5.40 -5.45 5.29
N LYS A 11 4.13 -5.38 5.75
CA LYS A 11 3.06 -6.21 5.19
C LYS A 11 2.77 -5.90 3.72
N ALA A 12 2.68 -4.62 3.36
CA ALA A 12 2.44 -4.21 1.97
C ALA A 12 3.58 -4.66 1.04
N LEU A 13 4.83 -4.50 1.50
CA LEU A 13 6.01 -4.97 0.79
C LEU A 13 6.07 -6.50 0.74
N HIS A 14 5.57 -7.21 1.75
CA HIS A 14 5.46 -8.67 1.72
C HIS A 14 4.45 -9.17 0.69
N THR A 15 3.32 -8.48 0.52
CA THR A 15 2.35 -8.76 -0.55
C THR A 15 2.98 -8.58 -1.94
N LEU A 16 3.86 -7.58 -2.10
CA LEU A 16 4.62 -7.36 -3.33
C LEU A 16 5.76 -8.40 -3.49
N LYS A 17 6.41 -8.82 -2.39
CA LYS A 17 7.51 -9.79 -2.33
C LYS A 17 6.98 -11.22 -2.35
N GLY A 18 6.40 -11.60 -3.49
CA GLY A 18 5.82 -12.93 -3.72
C GLY A 18 5.10 -13.03 -5.07
N HIS A 19 4.74 -11.88 -5.64
CA HIS A 19 4.26 -11.79 -7.01
C HIS A 19 5.49 -11.69 -7.91
N GLY A 20 5.90 -12.81 -8.52
CA GLY A 20 7.06 -12.87 -9.43
C GLY A 20 7.01 -11.89 -10.62
N ARG A 21 5.90 -11.18 -10.81
CA ARG A 21 5.74 -10.06 -11.73
C ARG A 21 4.68 -9.08 -11.22
N ILE A 22 5.04 -7.80 -11.10
CA ILE A 22 4.08 -6.72 -10.85
C ILE A 22 3.34 -6.44 -12.16
N THR A 23 2.01 -6.50 -12.13
CA THR A 23 1.15 -6.21 -13.29
C THR A 23 0.50 -4.83 -13.13
N GLU A 24 0.11 -4.22 -14.25
CA GLU A 24 -0.59 -2.92 -14.23
C GLU A 24 -1.88 -2.97 -13.40
N VAL A 25 -2.55 -4.13 -13.35
CA VAL A 25 -3.74 -4.36 -12.53
C VAL A 25 -3.41 -4.19 -11.05
N ASN A 26 -2.37 -4.87 -10.55
CA ASN A 26 -1.98 -4.79 -9.15
C ASN A 26 -1.51 -3.37 -8.75
N VAL A 27 -0.85 -2.67 -9.66
CA VAL A 27 -0.43 -1.27 -9.44
C VAL A 27 -1.66 -0.36 -9.38
N ALA A 28 -2.62 -0.51 -10.28
CA ALA A 28 -3.85 0.28 -10.30
C ALA A 28 -4.69 0.07 -9.04
N GLU A 29 -4.81 -1.17 -8.56
CA GLU A 29 -5.49 -1.48 -7.31
C GLU A 29 -4.77 -0.85 -6.10
N THR A 30 -3.44 -1.00 -6.02
CA THR A 30 -2.64 -0.43 -4.94
C THR A 30 -2.74 1.10 -4.91
N LEU A 31 -2.67 1.77 -6.07
CA LEU A 31 -2.81 3.23 -6.16
C LEU A 31 -4.20 3.70 -5.70
N LYS A 32 -5.25 2.93 -6.00
CA LYS A 32 -6.61 3.24 -5.57
C LYS A 32 -6.77 3.14 -4.06
N GLU A 33 -6.16 2.13 -3.44
CA GLU A 33 -6.14 2.00 -1.97
C GLU A 33 -5.32 3.10 -1.30
N VAL A 34 -4.14 3.42 -1.83
CA VAL A 34 -3.30 4.52 -1.32
C VAL A 34 -4.06 5.86 -1.39
N ARG A 35 -4.73 6.15 -2.51
CA ARG A 35 -5.54 7.37 -2.63
C ARG A 35 -6.66 7.43 -1.60
N ARG A 36 -7.31 6.30 -1.33
CA ARG A 36 -8.38 6.22 -0.35
C ARG A 36 -7.86 6.43 1.06
N ALA A 37 -6.75 5.78 1.41
CA ALA A 37 -6.08 5.96 2.70
C ALA A 37 -5.60 7.40 2.93
N LEU A 38 -5.16 8.09 1.88
CA LEU A 38 -4.79 9.52 1.96
C LEU A 38 -6.01 10.42 2.13
N LEU A 39 -7.13 10.13 1.47
CA LEU A 39 -8.38 10.87 1.65
C LEU A 39 -8.98 10.65 3.05
N ASP A 40 -8.98 9.41 3.53
CA ASP A 40 -9.50 9.04 4.84
C ASP A 40 -8.65 9.60 5.99
N ALA A 41 -7.39 9.96 5.72
CA ALA A 41 -6.49 10.57 6.70
C ALA A 41 -6.64 12.09 6.83
N ASP A 42 -7.71 12.68 6.25
CA ASP A 42 -7.99 14.12 6.24
C ASP A 42 -6.79 14.96 5.73
N VAL A 43 -6.14 14.47 4.68
CA VAL A 43 -5.05 15.21 4.02
C VAL A 43 -5.68 16.21 3.05
N ASN A 44 -5.95 17.43 3.55
CA ASN A 44 -6.22 18.61 2.72
C ASN A 44 -4.91 19.29 2.30
#